data_AF-A0A1V5NHJ0-F1
#
_entry.id   AF-A0A1V5NHJ0-F1
#
_cell.length_a   1.000
_cell.length_b   1.000
_cell.length_c   1.000
_cell.angle_alpha   90.00
_cell.angle_beta   90.00
_cell.angle_gamma   90.00
#
_symmetry.space_group_name_H-M   'P 1'
#
loop_
_entity.id
_entity.type
_entity.pdbx_description
1 polymer ?
#
loop_
_entity_poly.entity_id
_entity_poly.type
_entity_poly.pdbx_seq_one_letter_code
_entity_poly.pdbx_strand_id
1 'polypeptide(L)'
;MDKAAKKADRSTNSGVVEAYSHEGRIGVLVEVLCETDFVARNEEFKQLAHDLALQVAAMSPKYVSPDSVPAEVVEEQRNRASEQARSEGKPEAVIEKIANGKLEKYYSEVCLLNQAFIKDQDKTVGELVNEKVAKIGERIQVARFVRFELGESSDKSI
;
A
#
# COMPACT_ATOMS: atom_id res chain seq x y z
N MET A 1 1.37 -10.43 19.31
CA MET A 1 2.40 -9.36 19.28
C MET A 1 3.42 -9.71 18.23
N ASP A 2 3.40 -8.98 17.13
CA ASP A 2 4.00 -9.43 15.87
C ASP A 2 5.52 -9.52 15.87
N LYS A 3 6.03 -10.55 15.18
CA LYS A 3 7.45 -10.67 14.84
C LYS A 3 7.90 -9.53 13.91
N ALA A 4 6.98 -8.98 13.12
CA ALA A 4 7.21 -7.85 12.24
C ALA A 4 7.35 -6.53 13.02
N ALA A 5 6.43 -6.24 13.94
CA ALA A 5 6.48 -5.03 14.77
C ALA A 5 7.80 -4.91 15.55
N LYS A 6 8.34 -6.02 16.08
CA LYS A 6 9.65 -6.06 16.76
C LYS A 6 10.88 -5.78 15.86
N LYS A 7 10.68 -5.64 14.55
CA LYS A 7 11.75 -5.39 13.57
C LYS A 7 11.55 -4.09 12.79
N ALA A 8 10.46 -3.36 13.05
CA ALA A 8 10.07 -2.15 12.32
C ALA A 8 11.03 -0.95 12.45
N ASP A 9 12.05 -1.04 13.31
CA ASP A 9 13.11 -0.03 13.46
C ASP A 9 14.46 -0.44 12.84
N ARG A 10 14.57 -1.65 12.28
CA ARG A 10 15.84 -2.14 11.70
C ARG A 10 16.13 -1.50 10.35
N SER A 11 17.39 -1.19 10.06
CA SER A 11 17.81 -0.67 8.76
C SER A 11 17.69 -1.73 7.65
N THR A 12 17.06 -1.38 6.54
CA THR A 12 16.96 -2.24 5.34
C THR A 12 17.78 -1.63 4.20
N ASN A 13 19.02 -2.09 4.07
CA ASN A 13 20.01 -1.55 3.10
C ASN A 13 20.21 -2.46 1.87
N SER A 14 19.41 -3.53 1.76
CA SER A 14 19.37 -4.45 0.62
C SER A 14 17.94 -4.58 0.12
N GLY A 15 17.73 -5.21 -1.04
CA GLY A 15 16.40 -5.36 -1.62
C GLY A 15 16.43 -5.69 -3.10
N VAL A 16 15.26 -5.57 -3.73
CA VAL A 16 15.08 -5.65 -5.19
C VAL A 16 14.21 -4.49 -5.68
N VAL A 17 14.45 -4.07 -6.92
CA VAL A 17 13.47 -3.31 -7.70
C VAL A 17 12.85 -4.30 -8.69
N GLU A 18 11.60 -4.67 -8.45
CA GLU A 18 10.84 -5.55 -9.35
C GLU A 18 10.17 -4.71 -10.44
N ALA A 19 10.21 -5.21 -11.67
CA ALA A 19 9.59 -4.57 -12.82
C ALA A 19 8.51 -5.49 -13.43
N TYR A 20 7.31 -4.95 -13.61
CA TYR A 20 6.21 -5.64 -14.28
C TYR A 20 5.70 -4.83 -15.47
N SER A 21 5.38 -5.53 -16.56
CA SER A 21 4.74 -4.93 -17.74
C SER A 21 3.57 -5.80 -18.18
N HIS A 22 2.41 -5.17 -18.36
CA HIS A 22 1.20 -5.79 -18.88
C HIS A 22 1.00 -5.35 -20.33
N GLU A 23 1.39 -6.20 -21.28
CA GLU A 23 1.16 -6.03 -22.72
C GLU A 23 1.61 -4.67 -23.30
N GLY A 24 2.62 -4.03 -22.68
CA GLY A 24 3.06 -2.69 -23.03
C GLY A 24 2.06 -1.57 -22.71
N ARG A 25 0.91 -1.88 -22.10
CA ARG A 25 -0.14 -0.92 -21.71
C ARG A 25 0.03 -0.37 -20.30
N ILE A 26 0.46 -1.22 -19.36
CA ILE A 26 0.74 -0.84 -17.97
C ILE A 26 2.18 -1.22 -17.66
N GLY A 27 2.93 -0.31 -17.04
CA GLY A 27 4.28 -0.54 -16.53
C GLY A 27 4.37 -0.20 -15.05
N VAL A 28 5.01 -1.07 -14.26
CA VAL A 28 5.17 -0.90 -12.82
C VAL A 28 6.61 -1.16 -12.41
N LEU A 29 7.13 -0.34 -11.50
CA LEU A 29 8.34 -0.63 -10.73
C LEU A 29 7.99 -0.59 -9.24
N VAL A 30 8.45 -1.56 -8.45
CA VAL A 30 8.29 -1.60 -6.99
C VAL A 30 9.65 -1.82 -6.33
N GLU A 31 10.04 -0.94 -5.41
CA GLU A 31 11.23 -1.12 -4.58
C GLU A 31 10.85 -1.79 -3.26
N VAL A 32 11.38 -3.00 -3.03
CA VAL A 32 11.15 -3.80 -1.83
C VAL A 32 12.48 -4.05 -1.14
N LEU A 33 12.59 -3.60 0.11
CA LEU A 33 13.81 -3.63 0.90
C LEU A 33 13.78 -4.75 1.95
N CYS A 34 14.95 -5.28 2.29
CA CYS A 34 15.23 -6.26 3.34
C CYS A 34 16.52 -5.92 4.10
N GLU A 35 16.87 -6.66 5.15
CA GLU A 35 18.07 -6.40 5.95
C GLU A 35 19.34 -6.85 5.22
N THR A 36 19.31 -7.98 4.48
CA THR A 36 20.50 -8.58 3.84
C THR A 36 20.36 -8.90 2.34
N ASP A 37 21.50 -8.94 1.63
CA ASP A 37 21.58 -9.34 0.22
C ASP A 37 21.28 -10.83 0.00
N PHE A 38 21.48 -11.66 1.03
CA PHE A 38 21.05 -13.06 1.05
C PHE A 38 19.53 -13.19 0.92
N VAL A 39 18.76 -12.40 1.68
CA VAL A 39 17.29 -12.37 1.56
C VAL A 39 16.86 -11.73 0.24
N ALA A 40 17.54 -10.70 -0.25
CA ALA A 40 17.25 -10.11 -1.57
C ALA A 40 17.33 -11.14 -2.72
N ARG A 41 18.15 -12.18 -2.57
CA ARG A 41 18.29 -13.28 -3.55
C ARG A 41 17.32 -14.44 -3.33
N ASN A 42 16.56 -14.46 -2.23
CA ASN A 42 15.64 -15.54 -1.89
C ASN A 42 14.40 -15.55 -2.81
N GLU A 43 14.01 -16.72 -3.34
CA GLU A 43 12.88 -16.83 -4.26
C GLU A 43 11.53 -16.44 -3.63
N GLU A 44 11.32 -16.64 -2.33
CA GLU A 44 10.08 -16.18 -1.68
C GLU A 44 10.01 -14.67 -1.50
N PHE A 45 11.16 -14.00 -1.41
CA PHE A 45 11.26 -12.55 -1.36
C PHE A 45 11.03 -11.94 -2.76
N LYS A 46 11.64 -12.52 -3.80
CA LYS A 46 11.36 -12.15 -5.19
C LYS A 46 9.90 -12.36 -5.56
N GLN A 47 9.31 -13.49 -5.17
CA GLN A 47 7.89 -13.75 -5.40
C GLN A 47 6.99 -12.72 -4.70
N LEU A 48 7.33 -12.29 -3.49
CA LEU A 48 6.62 -11.19 -2.82
C LEU A 48 6.73 -9.89 -3.62
N ALA A 49 7.93 -9.51 -4.09
CA ALA A 49 8.13 -8.31 -4.90
C ALA A 49 7.32 -8.37 -6.21
N HIS A 50 7.29 -9.54 -6.87
CA HIS A 50 6.46 -9.80 -8.04
C HIS A 50 4.96 -9.68 -7.76
N ASP A 51 4.50 -10.29 -6.65
CA ASP A 51 3.09 -10.21 -6.23
C ASP A 51 2.68 -8.76 -5.90
N LEU A 52 3.57 -7.95 -5.34
CA LEU A 52 3.37 -6.52 -5.12
C LEU A 52 3.32 -5.73 -6.43
N ALA A 53 4.16 -6.05 -7.41
CA ALA A 53 4.12 -5.40 -8.73
C ALA A 53 2.81 -5.71 -9.49
N LEU A 54 2.33 -6.96 -9.41
CA LEU A 54 1.01 -7.35 -9.93
C LEU A 54 -0.13 -6.62 -9.21
N GLN A 55 -0.09 -6.52 -7.88
CA GLN A 55 -1.06 -5.77 -7.07
C GLN A 55 -1.13 -4.31 -7.51
N VAL A 56 0.02 -3.63 -7.61
CA VAL A 56 0.09 -2.22 -8.05
C VAL A 56 -0.46 -2.05 -9.46
N ALA A 57 -0.14 -2.96 -10.39
CA ALA A 57 -0.64 -2.90 -11.76
C ALA A 57 -2.18 -2.99 -11.83
N ALA A 58 -2.76 -3.93 -11.09
CA ALA A 58 -4.19 -4.24 -11.10
C ALA A 58 -5.05 -3.26 -10.30
N MET A 59 -4.58 -2.82 -9.13
CA MET A 59 -5.39 -2.06 -8.15
C MET A 59 -5.05 -0.57 -8.08
N SER A 60 -4.07 -0.10 -8.85
CA SER A 60 -3.71 1.32 -9.01
C SER A 60 -3.64 2.14 -7.68
N PRO A 61 -2.96 1.64 -6.62
CA PRO A 61 -2.74 2.41 -5.40
C PRO A 61 -1.97 3.70 -5.72
N LYS A 62 -2.20 4.74 -4.91
CA LYS A 62 -1.54 6.05 -5.03
C LYS A 62 -0.44 6.25 -3.98
N TYR A 63 -0.51 5.49 -2.88
CA TYR A 63 0.37 5.60 -1.72
C TYR A 63 0.78 4.20 -1.23
N VAL A 64 1.88 4.09 -0.48
CA VAL A 64 2.30 2.81 0.14
C VAL A 64 1.42 2.51 1.35
N SER A 65 1.38 3.43 2.31
CA SER A 65 0.63 3.34 3.58
C SER A 65 -0.15 4.63 3.85
N PRO A 66 -1.04 4.66 4.86
CA PRO A 66 -1.73 5.89 5.29
C PRO A 66 -0.75 7.00 5.69
N ASP A 67 0.40 6.66 6.27
CA ASP A 67 1.46 7.62 6.65
C ASP A 67 2.12 8.31 5.43
N SER A 68 1.94 7.74 4.23
CA SER A 68 2.43 8.31 2.97
C SER A 68 1.41 9.25 2.31
N VAL A 69 0.20 9.40 2.87
CA VAL A 69 -0.85 10.28 2.34
C VAL A 69 -0.61 11.72 2.85
N PRO A 70 -0.57 12.74 1.98
CA PRO A 70 -0.42 14.13 2.42
C PRO A 70 -1.52 14.55 3.40
N ALA A 71 -1.15 15.26 4.47
CA ALA A 71 -2.08 15.69 5.51
C ALA A 71 -3.29 16.47 4.96
N GLU A 72 -3.06 17.35 3.98
CA GLU A 72 -4.09 18.11 3.26
C GLU A 72 -5.15 17.20 2.62
N VAL A 73 -4.74 16.08 2.02
CA VAL A 73 -5.64 15.10 1.41
C VAL A 73 -6.43 14.34 2.48
N VAL A 74 -5.80 13.99 3.60
CA VAL A 74 -6.45 13.34 4.74
C VAL A 74 -7.52 14.26 5.36
N GLU A 75 -7.20 15.54 5.54
CA GLU A 75 -8.13 16.56 6.03
C GLU A 75 -9.29 16.80 5.05
N GLU A 76 -9.02 16.91 3.75
CA GLU A 76 -10.05 17.04 2.71
C GLU A 76 -11.03 15.86 2.74
N GLN A 77 -10.52 14.61 2.75
CA GLN A 77 -11.39 13.43 2.79
C GLN A 77 -12.20 13.36 4.11
N ARG A 78 -11.60 13.71 5.25
CA ARG A 78 -12.29 13.77 6.55
C ARG A 78 -13.39 14.83 6.58
N ASN A 79 -13.11 16.02 6.07
CA ASN A 79 -14.06 17.13 6.04
C ASN A 79 -15.24 16.79 5.12
N ARG A 80 -14.97 16.35 3.88
CA ARG A 80 -15.97 15.88 2.93
C ARG A 80 -16.84 14.75 3.49
N ALA A 81 -16.24 13.77 4.15
CA ALA A 81 -16.94 12.67 4.78
C ALA A 81 -17.88 13.12 5.91
N SER A 82 -17.46 14.11 6.69
CA SER A 82 -18.20 14.71 7.80
C SER A 82 -19.36 15.59 7.32
N GLU A 83 -19.11 16.47 6.34
CA GLU A 83 -20.12 17.31 5.71
C GLU A 83 -21.22 16.48 5.05
N GLN A 84 -20.84 15.41 4.33
CA GLN A 84 -21.81 14.48 3.77
C GLN A 84 -22.68 13.87 4.88
N ALA A 85 -22.10 13.42 5.99
CA ALA A 85 -22.88 12.89 7.12
C ALA A 85 -23.81 13.93 7.77
N ARG A 86 -23.41 15.21 7.86
CA ARG A 86 -24.30 16.31 8.28
C ARG A 86 -25.46 16.48 7.31
N SER A 87 -25.20 16.50 6.00
CA SER A 87 -26.23 16.64 4.96
C SER A 87 -27.23 15.47 4.92
N GLU A 88 -26.78 14.26 5.29
CA GLU A 88 -27.62 13.06 5.48
C GLU A 88 -28.39 13.05 6.82
N GLY A 89 -28.35 14.14 7.59
CA GLY A 89 -29.07 14.27 8.86
C GLY A 89 -28.55 13.38 10.00
N LYS A 90 -27.29 12.94 9.95
CA LYS A 90 -26.71 12.10 11.01
C LYS A 90 -26.46 12.94 12.28
N PRO A 91 -26.72 12.43 13.50
CA PRO A 91 -26.41 13.14 14.74
C PRO A 91 -24.92 13.45 14.88
N GLU A 92 -24.56 14.67 15.31
CA GLU A 92 -23.17 15.14 15.42
C GLU A 92 -22.24 14.15 16.16
N ALA A 93 -22.75 13.53 17.24
CA ALA A 93 -22.02 12.53 18.04
C ALA A 93 -21.61 11.25 17.31
N VAL A 94 -22.15 10.96 16.11
CA VAL A 94 -21.72 9.82 15.28
C VAL A 94 -20.93 10.23 14.02
N ILE A 95 -20.83 11.54 13.74
CA ILE A 95 -20.22 12.04 12.50
C ILE A 95 -18.73 11.72 12.43
N GLU A 96 -17.98 11.95 13.51
CA GLU A 96 -16.55 11.60 13.56
C GLU A 96 -16.32 10.11 13.29
N LYS A 97 -17.16 9.23 13.85
CA LYS A 97 -17.08 7.78 13.62
C LYS A 97 -17.37 7.42 12.15
N ILE A 98 -18.34 8.10 11.52
CA ILE A 98 -18.65 7.92 10.09
C ILE A 98 -17.50 8.43 9.21
N ALA A 99 -16.91 9.57 9.56
CA ALA A 99 -15.78 10.16 8.85
C ALA A 99 -14.55 9.25 8.91
N ASN A 100 -14.21 8.74 10.09
CA ASN A 100 -13.14 7.75 10.26
C ASN A 100 -13.41 6.47 9.45
N GLY A 101 -14.64 5.93 9.47
CA GLY A 101 -14.98 4.75 8.66
C GLY A 101 -14.89 4.97 7.14
N LYS A 102 -15.22 6.18 6.66
CA LYS A 102 -15.02 6.57 5.25
C LYS A 102 -13.53 6.77 4.92
N LEU A 103 -12.73 7.26 5.86
CA LEU A 103 -11.29 7.44 5.70
C LEU A 103 -10.55 6.09 5.66
N GLU A 104 -10.92 5.12 6.49
CA GLU A 104 -10.42 3.74 6.40
C GLU A 104 -10.75 3.11 5.04
N LYS A 105 -11.98 3.31 4.54
CA LYS A 105 -12.35 2.86 3.18
C LYS A 105 -11.47 3.52 2.11
N TYR A 106 -11.26 4.84 2.20
CA TYR A 106 -10.36 5.56 1.29
C TYR A 106 -8.95 4.94 1.31
N TYR A 107 -8.37 4.67 2.48
CA TYR A 107 -7.08 3.99 2.58
C TYR A 107 -7.09 2.59 1.94
N SER A 108 -8.16 1.79 2.14
CA SER A 108 -8.30 0.48 1.49
C SER A 108 -8.38 0.55 -0.05
N GLU A 109 -8.72 1.71 -0.61
CA GLU A 109 -8.73 1.96 -2.05
C GLU A 109 -7.38 2.49 -2.56
N VAL A 110 -6.75 3.45 -1.86
CA VAL A 110 -5.56 4.18 -2.39
C VAL A 110 -4.21 3.80 -1.77
N CYS A 111 -4.16 3.09 -0.65
CA CYS A 111 -2.92 2.69 0.01
C CYS A 111 -2.62 1.21 -0.25
N LEU A 112 -1.51 0.92 -0.91
CA LEU A 112 -1.11 -0.44 -1.30
C LEU A 112 -1.21 -1.45 -0.15
N LEU A 113 -0.69 -1.12 1.05
CA LEU A 113 -0.69 -2.04 2.19
C LEU A 113 -2.08 -2.28 2.81
N ASN A 114 -3.06 -1.41 2.54
CA ASN A 114 -4.44 -1.53 3.05
C ASN A 114 -5.39 -2.19 2.05
N GLN A 115 -4.98 -2.35 0.79
CA GLN A 115 -5.77 -3.06 -0.21
C GLN A 115 -5.87 -4.56 0.12
N ALA A 116 -7.02 -5.16 -0.19
CA ALA A 116 -7.15 -6.61 -0.27
C ALA A 116 -6.20 -7.17 -1.34
N PHE A 117 -5.56 -8.30 -1.07
CA PHE A 117 -4.58 -8.89 -1.98
C PHE A 117 -5.27 -9.59 -3.16
N ILE A 118 -4.89 -9.26 -4.40
CA ILE A 118 -5.57 -9.75 -5.61
C ILE A 118 -5.57 -11.28 -5.79
N LYS A 119 -4.66 -12.00 -5.12
CA LYS A 119 -4.59 -13.47 -5.17
C LYS A 119 -5.27 -14.16 -3.98
N ASP A 120 -5.65 -13.41 -2.94
CA ASP A 120 -6.23 -13.90 -1.68
C ASP A 120 -6.97 -12.74 -1.00
N GLN A 121 -8.28 -12.62 -1.26
CA GLN A 121 -9.09 -11.48 -0.80
C GLN A 121 -9.45 -11.55 0.70
N ASP A 122 -9.12 -12.66 1.39
CA ASP A 122 -9.35 -12.81 2.82
C ASP A 122 -8.34 -12.02 3.67
N LYS A 123 -7.31 -11.42 3.03
CA LYS A 123 -6.29 -10.59 3.70
C LYS A 123 -5.82 -9.40 2.88
N THR A 124 -5.20 -8.46 3.58
CA THR A 124 -4.54 -7.29 3.01
C THR A 124 -3.11 -7.59 2.53
N VAL A 125 -2.60 -6.71 1.67
CA VAL A 125 -1.19 -6.71 1.26
C VAL A 125 -0.25 -6.49 2.46
N GLY A 126 -0.65 -5.67 3.44
CA GLY A 126 0.11 -5.48 4.68
C GLY A 126 0.23 -6.75 5.51
N GLU A 127 -0.83 -7.55 5.60
CA GLU A 127 -0.81 -8.86 6.25
C GLU A 127 0.08 -9.86 5.49
N LEU A 128 0.02 -9.90 4.15
CA LEU A 128 0.93 -10.68 3.32
C LEU A 128 2.41 -10.32 3.58
N VAL A 129 2.75 -9.03 3.67
CA VAL A 129 4.11 -8.59 4.00
C VAL A 129 4.50 -9.04 5.41
N ASN A 130 3.61 -8.92 6.39
CA ASN A 130 3.86 -9.36 7.77
C ASN A 130 4.05 -10.89 7.88
N GLU A 131 3.27 -11.70 7.16
CA GLU A 131 3.48 -13.15 7.03
C GLU A 131 4.88 -13.47 6.51
N LYS A 132 5.32 -12.76 5.47
CA LYS A 132 6.64 -12.95 4.86
C LYS A 132 7.76 -12.52 5.81
N VAL A 133 7.62 -11.42 6.55
CA VAL A 133 8.55 -11.02 7.62
C VAL A 133 8.65 -12.07 8.73
N ALA A 134 7.51 -12.65 9.13
CA ALA A 134 7.45 -13.69 10.16
C ALA A 134 8.10 -15.01 9.72
N LYS A 135 8.04 -15.33 8.41
CA LYS A 135 8.60 -16.54 7.79
C LYS A 135 10.09 -16.41 7.43
N ILE A 136 10.47 -15.33 6.75
CA ILE A 136 11.85 -15.08 6.29
C ILE A 136 12.76 -14.71 7.46
N GLY A 137 12.26 -13.99 8.46
CA GLY A 137 13.03 -13.64 9.64
C GLY A 137 13.78 -12.30 9.55
N GLU A 138 13.54 -11.50 8.53
CA GLU A 138 14.03 -10.11 8.40
C GLU A 138 12.86 -9.13 8.28
N ARG A 139 13.08 -7.85 8.62
CA ARG A 139 12.21 -6.75 8.17
C ARG A 139 12.14 -6.77 6.64
N ILE A 140 10.93 -6.59 6.14
CA ILE A 140 10.64 -6.36 4.72
C ILE A 140 9.84 -5.07 4.66
N GLN A 141 10.20 -4.17 3.74
CA GLN A 141 9.54 -2.90 3.56
C GLN A 141 9.28 -2.65 2.09
N VAL A 142 8.05 -2.29 1.74
CA VAL A 142 7.78 -1.64 0.45
C VAL A 142 8.19 -0.18 0.60
N ALA A 143 9.21 0.25 -0.13
CA ALA A 143 9.77 1.59 0.01
C ALA A 143 9.00 2.62 -0.83
N ARG A 144 8.76 2.28 -2.10
CA ARG A 144 8.00 3.07 -3.08
C ARG A 144 7.63 2.21 -4.27
N PHE A 145 6.69 2.69 -5.07
CA PHE A 145 6.40 2.17 -6.39
C PHE A 145 6.12 3.32 -7.36
N VAL A 146 6.15 3.02 -8.65
CA VAL A 146 5.56 3.86 -9.70
C VAL A 146 4.76 2.97 -10.64
N ARG A 147 3.63 3.49 -11.12
CA ARG A 147 2.75 2.88 -12.11
C ARG A 147 2.57 3.87 -13.26
N PHE A 148 2.61 3.35 -14.48
CA PHE A 148 2.28 4.06 -15.71
C PHE A 148 1.21 3.28 -16.45
N GLU A 149 0.21 3.97 -17.00
CA GLU A 149 -0.79 3.38 -17.89
C GLU A 149 -0.98 4.24 -19.15
N LEU A 150 -1.02 3.59 -20.32
CA LEU A 150 -1.23 4.26 -21.59
C LEU A 150 -2.62 4.92 -21.65
N GLY A 151 -2.62 6.25 -21.76
CA GLY A 151 -3.84 7.07 -21.80
C GLY A 151 -4.27 7.61 -20.43
N GLU A 152 -3.57 7.29 -19.35
CA GLU A 152 -3.71 8.01 -18.09
C GLU A 152 -3.25 9.46 -18.29
N SER A 153 -4.14 10.42 -18.05
CA SER A 153 -3.82 11.84 -18.19
C SER A 153 -2.78 12.23 -17.14
N SER A 154 -1.63 12.71 -17.59
CA SER A 154 -0.51 13.13 -16.76
C SER A 154 -0.80 14.43 -16.00
N ASP A 155 -1.71 14.37 -15.03
CA ASP A 155 -2.14 15.50 -14.18
C ASP A 155 -1.25 15.67 -12.93
N LYS A 156 -0.05 15.08 -12.97
CA LYS A 156 1.07 15.38 -12.08
C LYS A 156 2.34 15.44 -12.91
N SER A 157 2.89 16.63 -13.02
CA SER A 157 4.21 16.88 -13.59
C SER A 157 5.27 16.02 -12.89
N ILE A 158 6.21 15.49 -13.68
CA ILE A 158 7.45 14.85 -13.24
C ILE A 158 8.38 15.91 -12.63
#